data_AF-A0A7J9RL32-F1
#
_entry.id   AF-A0A7J9RL32-F1
#
_cell.length_a   1.000
_cell.length_b   1.000
_cell.length_c   1.000
_cell.angle_alpha   90.00
_cell.angle_beta   90.00
_cell.angle_gamma   90.00
#
_symmetry.space_group_name_H-M   'P 1'
#
loop_
_entity.id
_entity.type
_entity.pdbx_description
1 polymer ?
#
loop_
_entity_poly.entity_id
_entity_poly.type
_entity_poly.pdbx_seq_one_letter_code
_entity_poly.pdbx_strand_id
1 'polypeptide(L)'
;MTDELVVHEDDIVAAERMGLLEVTQQRDAMNMGYDLNDPEEAEAYRQAQEVALFVKERIRDINPVRVAIAGLILLLLVGLIASGWYWAIPRDDVEVHTVYMQRGGHLVMTELQNDGSRAIRDVVVQVQFLDSQDVLIQTMKVEVDVVKAHSSLAGDDLEMMILGYTVWDEYTLRISVRYTMFDNSQNLMEVDHVVGSYASEIFVDQVETTTRLF
;
A
#
# COMPACT_ATOMS: atom_id res chain seq x y z
N MET A 1 -44.54 -74.57 -17.15
CA MET A 1 -45.77 -74.01 -16.57
C MET A 1 -45.58 -72.51 -16.58
N THR A 2 -46.24 -71.89 -17.56
CA THR A 2 -46.24 -70.46 -17.88
C THR A 2 -46.95 -69.71 -16.77
N ASP A 3 -46.25 -68.79 -16.12
CA ASP A 3 -46.85 -67.83 -15.21
C ASP A 3 -47.36 -66.66 -16.04
N GLU A 4 -48.67 -66.45 -15.96
CA GLU A 4 -49.47 -65.58 -16.79
C GLU A 4 -49.27 -64.14 -16.33
N LEU A 5 -48.60 -63.32 -17.15
CA LEU A 5 -48.60 -61.87 -16.99
C LEU A 5 -50.01 -61.36 -17.25
N VAL A 6 -50.77 -61.18 -16.17
CA VAL A 6 -52.07 -60.51 -16.18
C VAL A 6 -51.83 -59.04 -16.47
N VAL A 7 -51.93 -58.67 -17.73
CA VAL A 7 -52.03 -57.26 -18.17
C VAL A 7 -53.46 -56.82 -17.88
N HIS A 8 -53.64 -55.88 -16.95
CA HIS A 8 -54.93 -55.21 -16.77
C HIS A 8 -55.17 -54.26 -17.95
N GLU A 9 -56.34 -54.36 -18.56
CA GLU A 9 -56.76 -53.54 -19.71
C GLU A 9 -56.88 -52.04 -19.36
N ASP A 10 -56.79 -51.69 -18.08
CA ASP A 10 -56.85 -50.31 -17.58
C ASP A 10 -55.51 -49.54 -17.70
N ASP A 11 -54.36 -50.23 -17.82
CA ASP A 11 -53.04 -49.59 -17.99
C ASP A 11 -52.84 -49.02 -19.42
N ILE A 12 -53.74 -49.35 -20.36
CA ILE A 12 -53.61 -48.98 -21.77
C ILE A 12 -54.34 -47.65 -22.08
N VAL A 13 -55.11 -47.09 -21.13
CA VAL A 13 -56.03 -45.97 -21.40
C VAL A 13 -55.48 -44.59 -21.00
N ALA A 14 -54.33 -44.52 -20.32
CA ALA A 14 -53.74 -43.23 -19.89
C ALA A 14 -52.62 -42.71 -20.80
N ALA A 15 -52.47 -43.22 -22.02
CA ALA A 15 -51.62 -42.59 -23.04
C ALA A 15 -52.40 -41.47 -23.74
N GLU A 16 -52.86 -40.47 -22.98
CA GLU A 16 -53.18 -39.18 -23.55
C GLU A 16 -51.92 -38.71 -24.28
N ARG A 17 -52.05 -38.35 -25.56
CA ARG A 17 -50.90 -37.93 -26.38
C ARG A 17 -50.44 -36.58 -25.84
N MET A 18 -49.61 -36.59 -24.80
CA MET A 18 -48.97 -35.40 -24.28
C MET A 18 -48.28 -34.71 -25.45
N GLY A 19 -48.61 -33.43 -25.63
CA GLY A 19 -48.02 -32.64 -26.69
C GLY A 19 -46.51 -32.60 -26.50
N LEU A 20 -45.75 -32.52 -27.60
CA LEU A 20 -44.28 -32.40 -27.53
C LEU A 20 -43.82 -31.29 -26.56
N LEU A 21 -44.60 -30.21 -26.45
CA LEU A 21 -44.37 -29.11 -25.51
C LEU A 21 -44.50 -29.52 -24.04
N GLU A 22 -45.49 -30.34 -23.71
CA GLU A 22 -45.76 -30.81 -22.36
C GLU A 22 -44.69 -31.80 -21.91
N VAL A 23 -44.26 -32.70 -22.81
CA VAL A 23 -43.13 -33.60 -22.58
C VAL A 23 -41.83 -32.84 -22.36
N THR A 24 -41.58 -31.75 -23.10
CA THR A 24 -40.39 -30.91 -22.88
C THR A 24 -40.46 -30.15 -21.55
N GLN A 25 -41.62 -29.61 -21.18
CA GLN A 25 -41.80 -28.92 -19.90
C GLN A 25 -41.62 -29.85 -18.71
N GLN A 26 -42.19 -31.05 -18.80
CA GLN A 26 -42.05 -32.07 -17.77
C GLN A 26 -40.60 -32.53 -17.62
N ARG A 27 -39.88 -32.68 -18.73
CA ARG A 27 -38.46 -33.02 -18.72
C ARG A 27 -37.58 -31.90 -18.16
N ASP A 28 -37.87 -30.64 -18.50
CA ASP A 28 -37.15 -29.48 -17.98
C ASP A 28 -37.42 -29.25 -16.49
N ALA A 29 -38.65 -29.45 -16.04
CA ALA A 29 -39.02 -29.43 -14.62
C ALA A 29 -38.31 -30.52 -13.83
N MET A 30 -38.32 -31.76 -14.34
CA MET A 30 -37.57 -32.88 -13.74
C MET A 30 -36.07 -32.60 -13.65
N ASN A 31 -35.47 -32.00 -14.68
CA ASN A 31 -34.04 -31.60 -14.66
C ASN A 31 -33.74 -30.53 -13.60
N MET A 32 -34.72 -29.67 -13.28
CA MET A 32 -34.62 -28.66 -12.21
C MET A 32 -35.02 -29.21 -10.83
N GLY A 33 -35.42 -30.48 -10.75
CA GLY A 33 -35.79 -31.17 -9.51
C GLY A 33 -37.25 -30.96 -9.07
N TYR A 34 -38.14 -30.56 -9.98
CA TYR A 34 -39.57 -30.37 -9.71
C TYR A 34 -40.40 -31.49 -10.38
N ASP A 35 -41.31 -32.13 -9.63
CA ASP A 35 -42.31 -33.06 -10.16
C ASP A 35 -43.63 -32.33 -10.46
N LEU A 36 -44.00 -32.23 -11.74
CA LEU A 36 -45.23 -31.54 -12.15
C LEU A 36 -46.51 -32.32 -11.83
N ASN A 37 -46.39 -33.58 -11.37
CA ASN A 37 -47.53 -34.37 -10.92
C ASN A 37 -47.94 -34.03 -9.47
N ASP A 38 -47.05 -33.40 -8.69
CA ASP A 38 -47.37 -32.84 -7.39
C ASP A 38 -47.87 -31.38 -7.58
N PRO A 39 -49.09 -31.04 -7.11
CA PRO A 39 -49.64 -29.70 -7.27
C PRO A 39 -48.78 -28.60 -6.61
N GLU A 40 -48.09 -28.87 -5.50
CA GLU A 40 -47.26 -27.86 -4.82
C GLU A 40 -45.97 -27.58 -5.61
N GLU A 41 -45.31 -28.63 -6.12
CA GLU A 41 -44.09 -28.50 -6.91
C GLU A 41 -44.37 -27.95 -8.32
N ALA A 42 -45.53 -28.26 -8.90
CA ALA A 42 -46.00 -27.68 -10.14
C ALA A 42 -46.23 -26.15 -10.03
N GLU A 43 -46.76 -25.69 -8.89
CA GLU A 43 -46.89 -24.25 -8.60
C GLU A 43 -45.52 -23.59 -8.41
N ALA A 44 -44.60 -24.24 -7.69
CA ALA A 44 -43.23 -23.75 -7.51
C ALA A 44 -42.48 -23.63 -8.84
N TYR A 45 -42.63 -24.59 -9.75
CA TYR A 45 -42.06 -24.54 -11.09
C TYR A 45 -42.62 -23.36 -11.92
N ARG A 46 -43.93 -23.12 -11.86
CA ARG A 46 -44.57 -21.98 -12.54
C ARG A 46 -44.05 -20.64 -11.99
N GLN A 47 -43.93 -20.51 -10.67
CA GLN A 47 -43.36 -19.31 -10.05
C GLN A 47 -41.89 -19.12 -10.44
N ALA A 48 -41.09 -20.19 -10.46
CA ALA A 48 -39.70 -20.14 -10.90
C ALA A 48 -39.59 -19.70 -12.37
N GLN A 49 -40.49 -20.18 -13.23
CA GLN A 49 -40.54 -19.78 -14.63
C GLN A 49 -40.95 -18.32 -14.80
N GLU A 50 -41.92 -17.83 -14.02
CA GLU A 50 -42.33 -16.43 -14.02
C GLU A 50 -41.19 -15.51 -13.58
N VAL A 51 -40.48 -15.87 -12.50
CA VAL A 51 -39.30 -15.14 -12.04
C VAL A 51 -38.18 -15.19 -13.09
N ALA A 52 -37.95 -16.34 -13.72
CA ALA A 52 -36.95 -16.47 -14.77
C ALA A 52 -37.28 -15.61 -16.00
N LEU A 53 -38.55 -15.54 -16.40
CA LEU A 53 -39.01 -14.68 -17.48
C LEU A 53 -38.86 -13.20 -17.13
N PHE A 54 -39.25 -12.80 -15.92
CA PHE A 54 -39.08 -11.45 -15.41
C PHE A 54 -37.59 -11.03 -15.38
N VAL A 55 -36.71 -11.91 -14.90
CA VAL A 55 -35.27 -11.70 -14.88
C VAL A 55 -34.70 -11.64 -16.29
N LYS A 56 -35.13 -12.53 -17.20
CA LYS A 56 -34.70 -12.57 -18.60
C LYS A 56 -35.10 -11.30 -19.35
N GLU A 57 -36.31 -10.80 -19.14
CA GLU A 57 -36.79 -9.53 -19.69
C GLU A 57 -35.98 -8.36 -19.12
N ARG A 58 -35.74 -8.35 -17.81
CA ARG A 58 -34.93 -7.30 -17.15
C ARG A 58 -33.48 -7.28 -17.62
N ILE A 59 -32.85 -8.45 -17.81
CA ILE A 59 -31.45 -8.58 -18.23
C ILE A 59 -31.29 -8.25 -19.73
N ARG A 60 -32.31 -8.51 -20.56
CA ARG A 60 -32.26 -8.23 -22.01
C ARG A 60 -32.01 -6.74 -22.31
N ASP A 61 -32.49 -5.86 -21.45
CA ASP A 61 -32.33 -4.41 -21.59
C ASP A 61 -31.00 -3.87 -21.03
N ILE A 62 -30.22 -4.72 -20.35
CA ILE A 62 -28.93 -4.35 -19.76
C ILE A 62 -27.83 -4.56 -20.81
N ASN A 63 -27.26 -3.47 -21.31
CA ASN A 63 -26.11 -3.55 -22.20
C ASN A 63 -24.86 -4.00 -21.41
N PRO A 64 -24.26 -5.17 -21.71
CA PRO A 64 -23.13 -5.71 -20.95
C PRO A 64 -21.90 -4.81 -21.00
N VAL A 65 -21.70 -4.07 -22.10
CA VAL A 65 -20.59 -3.09 -22.23
C VAL A 65 -20.79 -1.93 -21.26
N ARG A 66 -22.03 -1.47 -21.07
CA ARG A 66 -22.32 -0.40 -20.08
C ARG A 66 -22.04 -0.85 -18.66
N VAL A 67 -22.35 -2.10 -18.32
CA VAL A 67 -22.04 -2.67 -16.99
C VAL A 67 -20.53 -2.77 -16.78
N ALA A 68 -19.78 -3.21 -17.79
CA ALA A 68 -18.32 -3.28 -17.71
C ALA A 68 -17.68 -1.90 -17.51
N ILE A 69 -18.15 -0.88 -18.26
CA ILE A 69 -17.68 0.51 -18.11
C ILE A 69 -18.05 1.06 -16.73
N ALA A 70 -19.27 0.82 -16.25
CA ALA A 70 -19.68 1.23 -14.90
C ALA A 70 -18.82 0.58 -13.80
N GLY A 71 -18.49 -0.70 -13.96
CA GLY A 71 -17.57 -1.41 -13.07
C GLY A 71 -16.16 -0.82 -13.07
N LEU A 72 -15.62 -0.49 -14.24
CA LEU A 72 -14.33 0.18 -14.37
C LEU A 72 -14.34 1.56 -13.69
N ILE A 73 -15.38 2.36 -13.92
CA ILE A 73 -15.54 3.67 -13.26
C ILE A 73 -15.58 3.51 -11.75
N LEU A 74 -16.33 2.53 -11.23
CA LEU A 74 -16.39 2.25 -9.81
C LEU A 74 -15.02 1.88 -9.24
N LEU A 75 -14.26 1.02 -9.93
CA LEU A 75 -12.91 0.65 -9.54
C LEU A 75 -12.00 1.87 -9.49
N LEU A 76 -12.06 2.74 -10.50
CA LEU A 76 -11.29 3.99 -10.53
C LEU A 76 -11.68 4.93 -9.38
N LEU A 77 -12.96 5.04 -9.04
CA LEU A 77 -13.42 5.85 -7.91
C LEU A 77 -12.89 5.31 -6.57
N VAL A 78 -12.93 3.99 -6.37
CA VAL A 78 -12.35 3.35 -5.17
C VAL A 78 -10.84 3.58 -5.11
N GLY A 79 -10.14 3.44 -6.24
CA GLY A 79 -8.71 3.72 -6.35
C GLY A 79 -8.37 5.18 -6.04
N LEU A 80 -9.20 6.12 -6.48
CA LEU A 80 -9.03 7.55 -6.19
C LEU A 80 -9.24 7.86 -4.70
N ILE A 81 -10.25 7.25 -4.07
CA ILE A 81 -10.48 7.40 -2.63
C ILE A 81 -9.31 6.81 -1.83
N ALA A 82 -8.85 5.62 -2.20
CA ALA A 82 -7.70 4.98 -1.55
C ALA A 82 -6.41 5.79 -1.72
N SER A 83 -6.19 6.37 -2.90
CA SER A 83 -5.05 7.25 -3.15
C SER A 83 -5.14 8.54 -2.32
N GLY A 84 -6.30 9.19 -2.28
CA GLY A 84 -6.52 10.37 -1.45
C GLY A 84 -6.29 10.07 0.04
N TRP A 85 -6.73 8.91 0.51
CA TRP A 85 -6.47 8.44 1.87
C TRP A 85 -4.96 8.29 2.15
N TYR A 86 -4.21 7.69 1.22
CA TYR A 86 -2.76 7.50 1.38
C TYR A 86 -2.00 8.82 1.56
N TRP A 87 -2.33 9.84 0.76
CA TRP A 87 -1.71 11.18 0.88
C TRP A 87 -2.15 11.96 2.12
N ALA A 88 -3.29 11.61 2.72
CA ALA A 88 -3.77 12.24 3.93
C ALA A 88 -3.05 11.75 5.20
N ILE A 89 -2.31 10.63 5.12
CA ILE A 89 -1.57 10.09 6.27
C ILE A 89 -0.30 10.93 6.47
N PRO A 90 -0.13 11.56 7.65
CA PRO A 90 1.06 12.31 7.95
C PRO A 90 2.28 11.39 7.99
N ARG A 91 3.35 11.84 7.33
CA ARG A 91 4.66 11.18 7.30
C ARG A 91 5.68 12.10 7.96
N ASP A 92 6.51 11.51 8.80
CA ASP A 92 7.71 12.14 9.32
C ASP A 92 8.89 11.60 8.49
N ASP A 93 9.65 12.51 7.88
CA ASP A 93 10.75 12.20 6.99
C ASP A 93 11.88 13.20 7.22
N VAL A 94 13.00 12.71 7.74
CA VAL A 94 14.15 13.53 8.12
C VAL A 94 15.39 12.93 7.49
N GLU A 95 16.09 13.74 6.71
CA GLU A 95 17.25 13.34 5.94
C GLU A 95 18.43 14.25 6.29
N VAL A 96 19.63 13.66 6.35
CA VAL A 96 20.87 14.39 6.64
C VAL A 96 21.79 14.24 5.44
N HIS A 97 22.14 15.37 4.85
CA HIS A 97 23.09 15.47 3.76
C HIS A 97 24.42 15.89 4.34
N THR A 98 25.46 15.07 4.20
CA THR A 98 26.82 15.43 4.62
C THR A 98 27.76 15.38 3.44
N VAL A 99 28.47 16.47 3.21
CA VAL A 99 29.47 16.63 2.16
C VAL A 99 30.85 16.76 2.79
N TYR A 100 31.74 15.86 2.42
CA TYR A 100 33.16 15.91 2.76
C TYR A 100 33.98 16.33 1.54
N MET A 101 34.98 17.20 1.75
CA MET A 101 35.90 17.66 0.72
C MET A 101 37.32 17.88 1.27
N GLN A 102 38.32 17.59 0.45
CA GLN A 102 39.72 17.88 0.72
C GLN A 102 40.14 19.18 0.03
N ARG A 103 40.25 20.30 0.77
CA ARG A 103 40.62 21.62 0.22
C ARG A 103 41.52 22.41 1.16
N GLY A 104 42.83 22.19 1.08
CA GLY A 104 43.82 22.81 1.98
C GLY A 104 43.78 22.28 3.42
N GLY A 105 43.05 21.18 3.61
CA GLY A 105 42.65 20.55 4.86
C GLY A 105 41.43 19.69 4.59
N HIS A 106 40.66 19.38 5.63
CA HIS A 106 39.38 18.69 5.50
C HIS A 106 38.25 19.68 5.72
N LEU A 107 37.22 19.63 4.88
CA LEU A 107 36.02 20.43 4.99
C LEU A 107 34.82 19.48 5.03
N VAL A 108 33.97 19.68 6.03
CA VAL A 108 32.74 18.93 6.23
C VAL A 108 31.61 19.95 6.29
N MET A 109 30.55 19.71 5.52
CA MET A 109 29.33 20.50 5.57
C MET A 109 28.15 19.57 5.73
N THR A 110 27.20 19.93 6.57
CA THR A 110 26.01 19.14 6.81
C THR A 110 24.75 19.98 6.64
N GLU A 111 23.70 19.38 6.11
CA GLU A 111 22.37 19.96 6.01
C GLU A 111 21.37 18.92 6.52
N LEU A 112 20.45 19.37 7.37
CA LEU A 112 19.32 18.55 7.82
C LEU A 112 18.08 19.00 7.06
N GLN A 113 17.42 18.09 6.36
CA GLN A 113 16.19 18.35 5.63
C GLN A 113 15.01 17.64 6.30
N ASN A 114 13.95 18.38 6.59
CA ASN A 114 12.68 17.83 7.04
C ASN A 114 11.72 17.81 5.85
N ASP A 115 11.65 16.68 5.16
CA ASP A 115 10.69 16.43 4.08
C ASP A 115 9.34 15.90 4.59
N GLY A 116 9.26 15.68 5.90
CA GLY A 116 8.03 15.33 6.59
C GLY A 116 6.95 16.39 6.43
N SER A 117 5.71 15.94 6.56
CA SER A 117 4.50 16.76 6.55
C SER A 117 4.31 17.60 7.83
N ARG A 118 5.19 17.43 8.82
CA ARG A 118 5.09 18.01 10.18
C ARG A 118 6.42 18.60 10.63
N ALA A 119 6.34 19.55 11.57
CA ALA A 119 7.52 20.14 12.18
C ALA A 119 8.10 19.22 13.27
N ILE A 120 9.42 19.12 13.32
CA ILE A 120 10.18 18.43 14.38
C ILE A 120 10.68 19.45 15.42
N ARG A 121 10.87 19.00 16.66
CA ARG A 121 11.26 19.85 17.79
C ARG A 121 12.55 19.37 18.45
N ASP A 122 13.19 20.25 19.22
CA ASP A 122 14.38 19.96 20.02
C ASP A 122 15.48 19.25 19.20
N VAL A 123 15.76 19.81 18.02
CA VAL A 123 16.66 19.21 17.05
C VAL A 123 18.10 19.48 17.46
N VAL A 124 18.89 18.42 17.57
CA VAL A 124 20.32 18.47 17.82
C VAL A 124 21.03 17.71 16.72
N VAL A 125 21.82 18.41 15.93
CA VAL A 125 22.69 17.81 14.92
C VAL A 125 24.12 17.95 15.40
N GLN A 126 24.85 16.85 15.43
CA GLN A 126 26.24 16.80 15.84
C GLN A 126 27.03 15.96 14.85
N VAL A 127 28.15 16.51 14.38
CA VAL A 127 29.10 15.79 13.52
C VAL A 127 30.45 15.80 14.20
N GLN A 128 31.09 14.64 14.24
CA GLN A 128 32.41 14.43 14.79
C GLN A 128 33.35 13.92 13.71
N PHE A 129 34.54 14.49 13.65
CA PHE A 129 35.64 14.01 12.85
C PHE A 129 36.62 13.30 13.77
N LEU A 130 36.84 12.01 13.54
CA LEU A 130 37.70 11.15 14.34
C LEU A 130 38.86 10.62 13.49
N ASP A 131 39.99 10.35 14.13
CA ASP A 131 41.10 9.65 13.49
C ASP A 131 40.82 8.15 13.30
N SER A 132 41.77 7.46 12.68
CA SER A 132 41.72 6.00 12.45
C SER A 132 41.72 5.15 13.74
N GLN A 133 41.92 5.76 14.90
CA GLN A 133 41.88 5.12 16.23
C GLN A 133 40.66 5.58 17.04
N ASP A 134 39.65 6.17 16.40
CA ASP A 134 38.44 6.73 17.02
C ASP A 134 38.73 7.86 18.03
N VAL A 135 39.86 8.56 17.90
CA VAL A 135 40.16 9.75 18.70
C VAL A 135 39.49 10.96 18.06
N LEU A 136 38.67 11.65 18.85
CA LEU A 136 38.00 12.88 18.42
C LEU A 136 39.02 13.97 18.07
N ILE A 137 39.01 14.41 16.81
CA ILE A 137 39.80 15.54 16.33
C ILE A 137 39.01 16.84 16.48
N GLN A 138 37.78 16.87 15.95
CA GLN A 138 36.95 18.06 15.94
C GLN A 138 35.47 17.69 15.93
N THR A 139 34.63 18.59 16.42
CA THR A 139 33.18 18.43 16.40
C THR A 139 32.50 19.75 16.01
N MET A 140 31.41 19.64 15.26
CA MET A 140 30.43 20.70 15.08
C MET A 140 29.09 20.24 15.65
N LYS A 141 28.33 21.20 16.18
CA LYS A 141 27.05 20.92 16.83
C LYS A 141 26.14 22.14 16.72
N VAL A 142 24.90 21.91 16.33
CA VAL A 142 23.84 22.92 16.32
C VAL A 142 22.61 22.39 17.07
N GLU A 143 21.93 23.29 17.77
CA GLU A 143 20.69 23.01 18.50
C GLU A 143 19.62 24.00 18.05
N VAL A 144 18.46 23.48 17.64
CA VAL A 144 17.34 24.29 17.12
C VAL A 144 16.03 23.81 17.71
N ASP A 145 15.23 24.75 18.20
CA ASP A 145 13.96 24.43 18.87
C ASP A 145 12.95 23.77 17.91
N VAL A 146 12.84 24.27 16.67
CA VAL A 146 11.85 23.80 15.70
C VAL A 146 12.41 23.86 14.27
N VAL A 147 12.30 22.75 13.55
CA VAL A 147 12.48 22.71 12.09
C VAL A 147 11.13 22.43 11.44
N LYS A 148 10.68 23.34 10.56
CA LYS A 148 9.34 23.27 9.96
C LYS A 148 9.25 22.12 8.96
N ALA A 149 8.01 21.70 8.67
CA ALA A 149 7.73 20.79 7.56
C ALA A 149 8.24 21.37 6.24
N HIS A 150 8.78 20.52 5.37
CA HIS A 150 9.36 20.89 4.07
C HIS A 150 10.38 22.03 4.16
N SER A 151 11.24 21.97 5.17
CA SER A 151 12.31 22.96 5.36
C SER A 151 13.62 22.30 5.71
N SER A 152 14.72 22.98 5.41
CA SER A 152 16.06 22.53 5.77
C SER A 152 16.73 23.46 6.79
N LEU A 153 17.65 22.88 7.54
CA LEU A 153 18.57 23.53 8.45
C LEU A 153 19.98 23.39 7.88
N ALA A 154 20.54 24.53 7.47
CA ALA A 154 21.90 24.66 6.96
C ALA A 154 22.49 25.98 7.48
N GLY A 155 23.82 26.08 7.54
CA GLY A 155 24.50 27.29 8.00
C GLY A 155 25.95 27.06 8.39
N ASP A 156 26.60 28.13 8.86
CA ASP A 156 28.00 28.13 9.30
C ASP A 156 28.25 27.18 10.48
N ASP A 157 27.27 27.04 11.39
CA ASP A 157 27.34 26.12 12.53
C ASP A 157 27.30 24.63 12.12
N LEU A 158 26.96 24.36 10.85
CA LEU A 158 26.99 23.03 10.23
C LEU A 158 28.12 22.89 9.21
N GLU A 159 29.10 23.78 9.26
CA GLU A 159 30.36 23.69 8.52
C GLU A 159 31.52 23.48 9.50
N MET A 160 32.43 22.59 9.15
CA MET A 160 33.62 22.28 9.94
C MET A 160 34.84 22.19 9.05
N MET A 161 35.83 23.05 9.32
CA MET A 161 37.13 23.01 8.66
C MET A 161 38.19 22.48 9.63
N ILE A 162 38.84 21.38 9.24
CA ILE A 162 39.90 20.73 10.00
C ILE A 162 41.22 21.01 9.30
N LEU A 163 42.13 21.67 10.02
CA LEU A 163 43.46 22.06 9.53
C LEU A 163 44.55 21.34 10.32
N GLY A 164 45.70 21.10 9.69
CA GLY A 164 46.85 20.45 10.33
C GLY A 164 46.81 18.91 10.35
N TYR A 165 45.80 18.31 9.74
CA TYR A 165 45.67 16.88 9.53
C TYR A 165 45.95 16.51 8.08
N THR A 166 46.50 15.32 7.86
CA THR A 166 46.93 14.88 6.53
C THR A 166 45.74 14.39 5.72
N VAL A 167 45.65 14.82 4.47
CA VAL A 167 44.61 14.37 3.52
C VAL A 167 44.83 12.95 2.98
N TRP A 168 45.95 12.33 3.35
CA TRP A 168 46.36 11.00 2.88
C TRP A 168 45.95 9.85 3.79
N ASP A 169 45.40 10.16 4.96
CA ASP A 169 44.90 9.16 5.92
C ASP A 169 43.38 9.04 5.85
N GLU A 170 42.88 7.94 6.39
CA GLU A 170 41.44 7.70 6.57
C GLU A 170 40.97 8.21 7.93
N TYR A 171 39.76 8.75 7.94
CA TYR A 171 39.10 9.34 9.10
C TYR A 171 37.66 8.84 9.18
N THR A 172 37.07 8.94 10.36
CA THR A 172 35.66 8.60 10.57
C THR A 172 34.85 9.87 10.78
N LEU A 173 33.80 10.05 9.99
CA LEU A 173 32.74 11.01 10.24
C LEU A 173 31.61 10.32 10.99
N ARG A 174 31.41 10.71 12.25
CA ARG A 174 30.27 10.26 13.05
C ARG A 174 29.21 11.35 13.06
N ILE A 175 28.06 11.05 12.49
CA ILE A 175 26.90 11.93 12.39
C ILE A 175 25.87 11.44 13.40
N SER A 176 25.45 12.33 14.29
CA SER A 176 24.41 12.08 15.29
C SER A 176 23.32 13.12 15.15
N VAL A 177 22.09 12.67 14.94
CA VAL A 177 20.91 13.54 14.86
C VAL A 177 19.88 13.07 15.86
N ARG A 178 19.50 13.98 16.74
CA ARG A 178 18.43 13.79 17.72
C ARG A 178 17.34 14.79 17.49
N TYR A 179 16.09 14.34 17.56
CA TYR A 179 14.95 15.22 17.53
C TYR A 179 13.74 14.59 18.23
N THR A 180 12.80 15.45 18.58
CA THR A 180 11.51 15.07 19.13
C THR A 180 10.44 15.15 18.03
N MET A 181 9.75 14.03 17.80
CA MET A 181 8.62 13.95 16.88
C MET A 181 7.35 14.62 17.45
N PHE A 182 6.29 14.69 16.64
CA PHE A 182 5.03 15.30 17.05
C PHE A 182 4.39 14.61 18.27
N ASP A 183 4.55 13.29 18.39
CA ASP A 183 4.03 12.42 19.46
C ASP A 183 4.88 12.48 20.74
N ASN A 184 5.88 13.38 20.78
CA ASN A 184 6.88 13.49 21.83
C ASN A 184 7.80 12.26 21.96
N SER A 185 7.83 11.36 20.97
CA SER A 185 8.88 10.35 20.88
C SER A 185 10.21 11.01 20.50
N GLN A 186 11.28 10.57 21.14
CA GLN A 186 12.63 10.99 20.79
C GLN A 186 13.23 9.99 19.83
N ASN A 187 13.80 10.50 18.75
CA ASN A 187 14.52 9.70 17.78
C ASN A 187 15.99 10.10 17.80
N LEU A 188 16.83 9.09 17.58
CA LEU A 188 18.27 9.22 17.51
C LEU A 188 18.74 8.43 16.29
N MET A 189 19.42 9.12 15.38
CA MET A 189 20.19 8.51 14.32
C MET A 189 21.66 8.69 14.64
N GLU A 190 22.43 7.60 14.56
CA GLU A 190 23.88 7.63 14.62
C GLU A 190 24.43 6.80 13.47
N VAL A 191 25.27 7.41 12.64
CA VAL A 191 25.89 6.78 11.48
C VAL A 191 27.35 7.20 11.38
N ASP A 192 28.19 6.24 11.04
CA ASP A 192 29.62 6.41 10.87
C ASP A 192 29.99 6.18 9.40
N HIS A 193 30.65 7.17 8.79
CA HIS A 193 31.18 7.08 7.43
C HIS A 193 32.71 7.21 7.46
N VAL A 194 33.41 6.30 6.78
CA VAL A 194 34.85 6.41 6.60
C VAL A 194 35.11 7.32 5.40
N VAL A 195 35.96 8.34 5.59
CA VAL A 195 36.34 9.33 4.58
C VAL A 195 37.85 9.44 4.43
N GLY A 196 38.31 10.01 3.32
CA GLY A 196 39.73 10.26 3.05
C GLY A 196 40.29 9.48 1.87
N SER A 197 39.60 8.41 1.46
CA SER A 197 39.91 7.68 0.22
C SER A 197 39.70 8.54 -1.03
N TYR A 198 38.71 9.43 -1.00
CA TYR A 198 38.40 10.32 -2.12
C TYR A 198 38.54 11.80 -1.72
N ALA A 199 38.80 12.64 -2.73
CA ALA A 199 38.91 14.08 -2.54
C ALA A 199 37.56 14.75 -2.20
N SER A 200 36.44 14.11 -2.53
CA SER A 200 35.10 14.56 -2.17
C SER A 200 34.15 13.38 -2.07
N GLU A 201 33.32 13.38 -1.04
CA GLU A 201 32.35 12.32 -0.72
C GLU A 201 31.03 12.96 -0.27
N ILE A 202 29.90 12.38 -0.68
CA ILE A 202 28.56 12.87 -0.36
C ILE A 202 27.78 11.72 0.26
N PHE A 203 27.23 11.95 1.44
CA PHE A 203 26.44 11.01 2.21
C PHE A 203 25.02 11.54 2.37
N VAL A 204 24.06 10.64 2.19
CA VAL A 204 22.63 10.92 2.34
C VAL A 204 22.08 9.88 3.30
N ASP A 205 21.86 10.31 4.54
CA ASP A 205 21.44 9.44 5.64
C ASP A 205 19.98 9.71 5.98
N GLN A 206 19.14 8.69 5.80
CA GLN A 206 17.72 8.77 6.16
C GLN A 206 17.50 8.31 7.59
N VAL A 207 16.84 9.15 8.37
CA VAL A 207 16.33 8.74 9.67
C VAL A 207 15.09 7.86 9.47
N GLU A 208 14.85 6.90 10.37
CA GLU A 208 13.72 5.99 10.30
C GLU A 208 12.40 6.73 10.03
N THR A 209 11.82 6.48 8.85
CA THR A 209 10.53 7.07 8.48
C THR A 209 9.42 6.45 9.31
N THR A 210 8.72 7.27 10.09
CA THR A 210 7.50 6.85 10.79
C THR A 210 6.27 7.41 10.09
N THR A 211 5.33 6.51 9.77
CA THR A 211 4.00 6.88 9.26
C THR A 211 2.98 6.55 10.33
N ARG A 212 2.48 7.57 11.05
CA ARG A 212 1.50 7.39 12.12
C ARG A 212 0.42 8.47 12.10
N LEU A 213 -0.81 8.03 12.31
CA LEU A 213 -1.97 8.91 12.40
C LEU A 213 -2.04 9.63 13.76
N PHE A 214 -1.51 9.00 14.83
CA PHE A 214 -1.54 9.45 16.22
C PHE A 214 -0.26 9.07 16.96
#